data_AF-A0A961FRH0-F1
#
_entry.id   AF-A0A961FRH0-F1
#
_cell.length_a   1.000
_cell.length_b   1.000
_cell.length_c   1.000
_cell.angle_alpha   90.00
_cell.angle_beta   90.00
_cell.angle_gamma   90.00
#
_symmetry.space_group_name_H-M   'P 1'
#
loop_
_entity.id
_entity.type
_entity.pdbx_description
1 polymer ?
#
loop_
_entity_poly.entity_id
_entity_poly.type
_entity_poly.pdbx_seq_one_letter_code
_entity_poly.pdbx_strand_id
1 'polypeptide(L)'
;MFHPSPDRLVYWANIEFSYDAGSKHHGEFEGGYVYCFVQATDARDALEQFQIEFAGRKLGIRFVEFVSLYSDVPWQTEDDQEHYDAIAALAAASEEVVFDSFEVYERR
;
A
#
# COMPACT_ATOMS: atom_id res chain seq x y z
N MET A 1 -0.32 -34.16 7.15
CA MET A 1 0.88 -33.34 7.42
C MET A 1 0.44 -31.90 7.27
N PHE A 2 0.11 -31.23 8.39
CA PHE A 2 -0.20 -29.80 8.38
C PHE A 2 1.09 -29.08 8.04
N HIS A 3 1.18 -28.49 6.86
CA HIS A 3 2.15 -27.44 6.63
C HIS A 3 1.53 -26.20 7.28
N PRO A 4 2.14 -25.58 8.30
CA PRO A 4 1.73 -24.23 8.66
C PRO A 4 1.88 -23.40 7.39
N SER A 5 0.80 -22.73 6.96
CA SER A 5 0.95 -21.66 5.98
C SER A 5 2.06 -20.75 6.50
N PRO A 6 2.99 -20.27 5.66
CA PRO A 6 3.94 -19.26 6.12
C PRO A 6 3.12 -18.16 6.80
N ASP A 7 3.50 -17.78 8.03
CA ASP A 7 2.78 -16.79 8.81
C ASP A 7 2.72 -15.52 7.95
N ARG A 8 1.55 -15.27 7.33
CA ARG A 8 1.34 -14.10 6.50
C ARG A 8 1.20 -12.93 7.45
N LEU A 9 2.12 -11.99 7.31
CA LEU A 9 2.13 -10.78 8.12
C LEU A 9 1.70 -9.59 7.27
N VAL A 10 1.20 -8.54 7.91
CA VAL A 10 0.83 -7.31 7.21
C VAL A 10 2.09 -6.50 6.96
N TYR A 11 2.40 -6.30 5.69
CA TYR A 11 3.41 -5.37 5.24
C TYR A 11 2.75 -4.08 4.79
N TRP A 12 3.48 -2.99 4.94
CA TRP A 12 3.03 -1.68 4.49
C TRP A 12 4.15 -0.93 3.78
N ALA A 13 3.75 0.00 2.93
CA ALA A 13 4.64 0.80 2.11
C ALA A 13 4.08 2.21 1.91
N ASN A 14 4.96 3.20 1.83
CA ASN A 14 4.64 4.49 1.25
C ASN A 14 5.11 4.52 -0.21
N ILE A 15 4.19 4.71 -1.14
CA ILE A 15 4.44 4.62 -2.57
C ILE A 15 4.05 5.93 -3.24
N GLU A 16 5.03 6.56 -3.89
CA GLU A 16 4.79 7.65 -4.83
C GLU A 16 4.40 7.07 -6.19
N PHE A 17 3.34 7.62 -6.78
CA PHE A 17 2.74 7.11 -8.00
C PHE A 17 2.43 8.22 -9.00
N SER A 18 2.19 7.81 -10.25
CA SER A 18 1.57 8.63 -11.29
C SER A 18 0.34 7.96 -11.87
N TYR A 19 -0.54 8.79 -12.44
CA TYR A 19 -1.64 8.30 -13.27
C TYR A 19 -1.13 8.02 -14.68
N ASP A 20 -1.28 6.78 -15.16
CA ASP A 20 -0.90 6.42 -16.53
C ASP A 20 -2.04 6.74 -17.51
N ALA A 21 -1.76 6.73 -18.82
CA ALA A 21 -2.71 7.10 -19.88
C ALA A 21 -4.09 6.38 -19.86
N GLY A 22 -4.22 5.28 -19.12
CA GLY A 22 -5.48 4.55 -18.92
C GLY A 22 -6.22 4.85 -17.61
N SER A 23 -5.67 5.69 -16.73
CA SER A 23 -6.33 6.10 -15.49
C SER A 23 -7.39 7.15 -15.76
N LYS A 24 -8.50 7.09 -15.01
CA LYS A 24 -9.57 8.12 -15.00
C LYS A 24 -9.06 9.53 -14.67
N HIS A 25 -7.95 9.62 -13.95
CA HIS A 25 -7.37 10.86 -13.42
C HIS A 25 -6.16 11.35 -14.22
N HIS A 26 -5.79 10.61 -15.28
CA HIS A 26 -4.71 11.02 -16.17
C HIS A 26 -5.11 12.28 -16.92
N GLY A 27 -4.29 13.33 -16.81
CA GLY A 27 -4.65 14.64 -17.34
C GLY A 27 -4.84 15.67 -16.23
N GLU A 28 -5.54 15.27 -15.17
CA GLU A 28 -5.99 16.13 -14.07
C GLU A 28 -4.93 16.25 -12.96
N PHE A 29 -4.38 15.12 -12.55
CA PHE A 29 -3.34 15.06 -11.51
C PHE A 29 -2.06 14.50 -12.10
N GLU A 30 -0.92 14.93 -11.55
CA GLU A 30 0.38 14.38 -11.95
C GLU A 30 0.62 13.01 -11.32
N GLY A 31 0.14 12.83 -10.10
CA GLY A 31 0.46 11.69 -9.26
C GLY A 31 0.16 12.00 -7.80
N GLY A 32 0.88 11.36 -6.91
CA GLY A 32 0.72 11.53 -5.48
C GLY A 32 1.49 10.48 -4.69
N TYR A 33 1.16 10.35 -3.42
CA TYR A 33 1.62 9.24 -2.59
C TYR A 33 0.45 8.59 -1.85
N VAL A 34 0.66 7.34 -1.44
CA VAL A 34 -0.35 6.56 -0.72
C VAL A 34 0.34 5.52 0.16
N TYR A 35 -0.21 5.32 1.36
CA TYR A 35 0.14 4.17 2.18
C TYR A 35 -0.65 2.94 1.72
N CYS A 36 0.06 1.85 1.48
CA CYS A 36 -0.50 0.57 1.04
C CYS A 36 -0.20 -0.50 2.06
N PHE A 37 -1.14 -1.43 2.25
CA PHE A 37 -1.06 -2.53 3.20
C PHE A 37 -1.42 -3.84 2.51
N VAL A 38 -0.69 -4.92 2.79
CA VAL A 38 -0.97 -6.24 2.21
C VAL A 38 -0.46 -7.37 3.09
N GLN A 39 -1.15 -8.50 3.09
CA GLN A 39 -0.60 -9.73 3.66
C GLN A 39 0.44 -10.34 2.74
N ALA A 40 1.64 -10.55 3.26
CA ALA A 40 2.74 -11.16 2.53
C ALA A 40 3.59 -12.03 3.45
N THR A 41 4.38 -12.89 2.81
CA THR A 41 5.35 -13.76 3.49
C THR A 41 6.67 -13.06 3.78
N ASP A 42 7.05 -12.09 2.94
CA ASP A 42 8.19 -11.22 3.12
C ASP A 42 7.99 -9.87 2.39
N ALA A 43 8.95 -8.96 2.54
CA ALA A 43 8.88 -7.63 1.92
C ALA A 43 8.94 -7.67 0.37
N ARG A 44 9.54 -8.72 -0.22
CA ARG A 44 9.61 -8.86 -1.67
C ARG A 44 8.26 -9.29 -2.22
N ASP A 45 7.63 -10.27 -1.60
CA ASP A 45 6.26 -10.71 -1.90
C ASP A 45 5.28 -9.53 -1.79
N ALA A 46 5.39 -8.72 -0.73
CA ALA A 46 4.58 -7.50 -0.58
C ALA A 46 4.79 -6.51 -1.74
N LEU A 47 6.05 -6.25 -2.13
CA LEU A 47 6.37 -5.35 -3.24
C LEU A 47 5.80 -5.86 -4.58
N GLU A 48 5.91 -7.16 -4.84
CA GLU A 48 5.36 -7.79 -6.05
C GLU A 48 3.83 -7.62 -6.10
N GLN A 49 3.13 -7.81 -4.97
CA GLN A 49 1.69 -7.59 -4.87
C GLN A 49 1.30 -6.12 -5.09
N PHE A 50 2.04 -5.17 -4.50
CA PHE A 50 1.81 -3.75 -4.77
C PHE A 50 1.98 -3.42 -6.26
N GLN A 51 3.05 -3.90 -6.90
CA GLN A 51 3.28 -3.65 -8.34
C GLN A 51 2.13 -4.17 -9.22
N ILE A 52 1.62 -5.38 -8.92
CA ILE A 52 0.49 -5.98 -9.64
C ILE A 52 -0.75 -5.10 -9.49
N GLU A 53 -1.07 -4.68 -8.26
CA GLU A 53 -2.27 -3.89 -7.98
C GLU A 53 -2.20 -2.51 -8.65
N PHE A 54 -1.07 -1.81 -8.54
CA PHE A 54 -0.87 -0.51 -9.19
C PHE A 54 -1.02 -0.61 -10.71
N ALA A 55 -0.40 -1.62 -11.33
CA ALA A 55 -0.53 -1.86 -12.77
C ALA A 55 -1.99 -2.18 -13.18
N GLY A 56 -2.70 -2.95 -12.36
CA GLY A 56 -4.13 -3.22 -12.53
C GLY A 56 -4.97 -1.95 -12.55
N ARG A 57 -4.63 -0.98 -11.70
CA ARG A 57 -5.28 0.33 -11.57
C ARG A 57 -4.83 1.39 -12.57
N LYS A 58 -3.90 1.06 -13.48
CA LYS A 58 -3.28 2.02 -14.42
C LYS A 58 -2.55 3.15 -13.68
N LEU A 59 -1.88 2.78 -12.60
CA LEU A 59 -0.98 3.65 -11.85
C LEU A 59 0.45 3.18 -12.08
N GLY A 60 1.34 4.13 -12.35
CA GLY A 60 2.78 3.90 -12.41
C GLY A 60 3.40 4.14 -11.04
N ILE A 61 4.20 3.20 -10.53
CA ILE A 61 5.01 3.43 -9.32
C ILE A 61 6.24 4.25 -9.73
N ARG A 62 6.39 5.44 -9.14
CA ARG A 62 7.56 6.32 -9.34
C ARG A 62 8.66 6.00 -8.35
N PHE A 63 8.28 5.87 -7.09
CA PHE A 63 9.20 5.65 -5.99
C PHE A 63 8.52 4.87 -4.86
N VAL A 64 9.26 3.97 -4.23
CA VAL A 64 8.82 3.23 -3.05
C VAL A 64 9.75 3.66 -1.92
N GLU A 65 9.23 4.42 -0.96
CA GLU A 65 10.05 4.96 0.12
C GLU A 65 10.52 3.84 1.06
N PHE A 66 9.60 2.93 1.41
CA PHE A 66 9.90 1.75 2.19
C PHE A 66 8.89 0.63 1.91
N VAL A 67 9.29 -0.59 2.24
CA VAL A 67 8.39 -1.73 2.43
C VAL A 67 8.80 -2.41 3.73
N SER A 68 7.91 -2.42 4.70
CA SER A 68 8.24 -2.86 6.07
C SER A 68 7.11 -3.69 6.64
N LEU A 69 7.41 -4.48 7.67
CA LEU A 69 6.40 -5.11 8.49
C LEU A 69 5.62 -4.01 9.24
N TYR A 70 4.29 -4.14 9.30
CA TYR A 70 3.47 -3.29 10.16
C TYR A 70 3.46 -3.89 11.58
N SER A 71 4.40 -3.45 12.41
CA SER A 71 4.50 -3.84 13.82
C SER A 71 5.10 -2.72 14.65
N ASP A 72 4.46 -2.36 15.77
CA ASP A 72 4.96 -1.41 16.77
C ASP A 72 5.44 -0.07 16.17
N VAL A 73 4.68 0.47 15.21
CA VAL A 73 4.99 1.77 14.61
C VAL A 73 4.79 2.87 15.66
N PRO A 74 5.81 3.71 15.95
CA PRO A 74 5.71 4.74 16.98
C PRO A 74 4.99 5.97 16.45
N TRP A 75 3.67 5.85 16.26
CA TRP A 75 2.81 6.94 15.82
C TRP A 75 2.88 8.13 16.78
N GLN A 76 2.83 9.34 16.22
CA GLN A 76 2.91 10.58 16.99
C GLN A 76 1.60 10.88 17.72
N THR A 77 0.48 10.40 17.19
CA THR A 77 -0.86 10.60 17.72
C THR A 77 -1.59 9.27 17.85
N GLU A 78 -2.53 9.21 18.80
CA GLU A 78 -3.41 8.06 19.00
C GLU A 78 -4.36 7.89 17.81
N ASP A 79 -4.88 8.99 17.25
CA ASP A 79 -5.77 8.96 16.08
C ASP A 79 -5.08 8.32 14.85
N ASP A 80 -3.81 8.67 14.58
CA ASP A 80 -3.05 8.04 13.49
C ASP A 80 -2.88 6.54 13.75
N GLN A 81 -2.53 6.18 14.99
CA GLN A 81 -2.38 4.77 15.37
C GLN A 81 -3.67 3.99 15.14
N GLU A 82 -4.80 4.47 15.66
CA GLU A 82 -6.10 3.81 15.50
C GLU A 82 -6.49 3.66 14.02
N HIS A 83 -6.25 4.71 13.22
CA HIS A 83 -6.53 4.69 11.78
C HIS A 83 -5.71 3.63 11.05
N TYR A 84 -4.39 3.62 11.22
CA TYR A 84 -3.52 2.67 10.51
C TYR A 84 -3.64 1.24 11.06
N ASP A 85 -3.93 1.07 12.36
CA ASP A 85 -4.25 -0.24 12.94
C ASP A 85 -5.53 -0.81 12.34
N ALA A 86 -6.55 0.02 12.09
CA ALA A 86 -7.77 -0.40 11.41
C ALA A 86 -7.51 -0.82 9.96
N ILE A 87 -6.69 -0.08 9.21
CA ILE A 87 -6.31 -0.46 7.84
C ILE A 87 -5.51 -1.76 7.83
N ALA A 88 -4.55 -1.90 8.75
CA ALA A 88 -3.77 -3.13 8.88
C ALA A 88 -4.65 -4.33 9.23
N ALA A 89 -5.67 -4.16 10.10
CA ALA A 89 -6.65 -5.20 10.40
C ALA A 89 -7.49 -5.59 9.18
N LEU A 90 -7.87 -4.63 8.32
CA LEU A 90 -8.55 -4.91 7.05
C LEU A 90 -7.64 -5.69 6.10
N ALA A 91 -6.38 -5.29 5.97
CA ALA A 91 -5.40 -6.02 5.16
C ALA A 91 -5.15 -7.43 5.72
N ALA A 92 -5.15 -7.60 7.04
CA ALA A 92 -5.02 -8.90 7.69
C ALA A 92 -6.21 -9.85 7.44
N ALA A 93 -7.36 -9.30 7.05
CA ALA A 93 -8.57 -10.07 6.75
C ALA A 93 -8.78 -10.30 5.24
N SER A 94 -7.85 -9.85 4.40
CA SER A 94 -7.97 -9.87 2.93
C SER A 94 -6.69 -10.39 2.27
N GLU A 95 -6.82 -10.89 1.04
CA GLU A 95 -5.68 -11.17 0.16
C GLU A 95 -5.36 -10.00 -0.78
N GLU A 96 -6.14 -8.93 -0.71
CA GLU A 96 -6.00 -7.75 -1.56
C GLU A 96 -5.15 -6.66 -0.90
N VAL A 97 -4.52 -5.82 -1.72
CA VAL A 97 -3.85 -4.60 -1.26
C VAL A 97 -4.90 -3.59 -0.80
N VAL A 98 -4.78 -3.15 0.44
CA VAL A 98 -5.60 -2.09 1.01
C VAL A 98 -4.85 -0.77 0.92
N PHE A 99 -5.52 0.26 0.42
CA PHE A 99 -4.98 1.61 0.29
C PHE A 99 -5.59 2.51 1.35
N ASP A 100 -4.76 3.37 1.92
CA ASP A 100 -5.24 4.56 2.60
C ASP A 100 -5.70 5.63 1.58
N SER A 101 -6.01 6.82 2.07
CA SER A 101 -6.31 8.01 1.31
C SER A 101 -5.17 8.36 0.35
N PHE A 102 -5.54 8.68 -0.89
CA PHE A 102 -4.59 9.09 -1.92
C PHE A 102 -4.32 10.59 -1.78
N GLU A 103 -3.08 10.93 -1.43
CA GLU A 103 -2.61 12.31 -1.35
C GLU A 103 -2.08 12.73 -2.73
N VAL A 104 -2.84 13.55 -3.44
CA VAL A 104 -2.59 13.86 -4.86
C VAL A 104 -1.87 15.18 -5.07
N TYR A 105 -0.99 15.22 -6.07
CA TYR A 105 -0.34 16.43 -6.54
C TYR A 105 -1.16 17.04 -7.68
N GLU A 106 -1.57 18.30 -7.50
CA GLU A 106 -2.19 19.09 -8.55
C GLU A 106 -1.22 19.27 -9.73
N ARG A 107 -1.75 19.14 -10.94
CA ARG A 107 -0.97 19.40 -12.14
C ARG A 107 -0.77 20.90 -12.32
N ARG A 108 0.49 21.34 -12.37
CA ARG A 108 0.86 22.74 -12.67
C ARG A 108 0.89 23.01 -14.17
#